data_AF-A0A1E3H7P5-F1
#
_entry.id   AF-A0A1E3H7P5-F1
#
_cell.length_a   1.000
_cell.length_b   1.000
_cell.length_c   1.000
_cell.angle_alpha   90.00
_cell.angle_beta   90.00
_cell.angle_gamma   90.00
#
_symmetry.space_group_name_H-M   'P 1'
#
loop_
_entity.id
_entity.type
_entity.pdbx_description
1 polymer ?
#
loop_
_entity_poly.entity_id
_entity_poly.type
_entity_poly.pdbx_seq_one_letter_code
_entity_poly.pdbx_strand_id
1 'polypeptide(L)'
;MLIRYGYEITLTCPQPTALVCLLAVHDDRAADLRTPETVFTMPDVPTTTYRDMFGNRCRRLVAPAGDLMIWGDATIEDDGKLDEIVPDAREVPVAELPDDCLVYLMGSRYCETDRLSQTAWDMFGNTPPGWGRVQAICDFVNGHIKFDYMQARSTRTAFEAFHERVASAETMRIWR
;
A
#
# COMPACT_ATOMS: atom_id res chain seq x y z
N MET A 1 -3.27 14.58 17.63
CA MET A 1 -2.12 15.24 16.95
C MET A 1 -2.60 15.79 15.62
N LEU A 2 -2.26 17.04 15.30
CA LEU A 2 -2.54 17.58 13.96
C LEU A 2 -1.33 17.32 13.05
N ILE A 3 -1.57 16.69 11.89
CA ILE A 3 -0.56 16.36 10.90
C ILE A 3 -0.91 17.09 9.61
N ARG A 4 -0.04 18.00 9.18
CA ARG A 4 -0.12 18.57 7.83
C ARG A 4 0.65 17.67 6.88
N TYR A 5 -0.01 17.24 5.81
CA TYR A 5 0.59 16.42 4.76
C TYR A 5 0.30 17.05 3.41
N GLY A 6 1.15 16.75 2.44
CA GLY A 6 1.03 17.29 1.10
C GLY A 6 2.10 16.73 0.18
N TYR A 7 1.99 17.11 -1.08
CA TYR A 7 2.93 16.71 -2.13
C TYR A 7 2.99 17.77 -3.21
N GLU A 8 4.15 17.87 -3.86
CA GLU A 8 4.36 18.60 -5.10
C GLU A 8 5.16 17.68 -6.02
N ILE A 9 4.52 17.23 -7.10
CA ILE A 9 5.09 16.24 -8.02
C ILE A 9 5.07 16.83 -9.42
N THR A 10 6.24 17.01 -10.01
CA THR A 10 6.38 17.44 -11.41
C THR A 10 6.75 16.25 -12.29
N LEU A 11 5.96 16.03 -13.33
CA LEU A 11 6.16 14.99 -14.34
C LEU A 11 6.41 15.65 -15.69
N THR A 12 7.54 15.36 -16.32
CA THR A 12 7.82 15.77 -17.71
C THR A 12 7.35 14.67 -18.66
N CYS A 13 6.28 14.93 -19.40
CA CYS A 13 5.69 13.96 -20.32
C CYS A 13 6.08 14.30 -21.77
N PRO A 14 6.66 13.37 -22.57
CA PRO A 14 7.01 13.66 -23.96
C PRO A 14 5.78 13.78 -24.88
N GLN A 15 4.62 13.28 -24.44
CA GLN A 15 3.36 13.28 -25.17
C GLN A 15 2.18 13.31 -24.18
N PRO A 16 0.94 13.56 -24.63
CA PRO A 16 -0.23 13.42 -23.78
C PRO A 16 -0.27 12.05 -23.11
N THR A 17 -0.26 12.02 -21.77
CA THR A 17 -0.07 10.80 -20.98
C THR A 17 -1.20 10.64 -19.98
N ALA A 18 -1.92 9.52 -20.07
CA ALA A 18 -2.98 9.20 -19.11
C ALA A 18 -2.36 8.81 -17.76
N LEU A 19 -2.82 9.44 -16.69
CA LEU A 19 -2.36 9.19 -15.33
C LEU A 19 -3.52 8.72 -14.44
N VAL A 20 -3.20 7.81 -13.53
CA VAL A 20 -4.05 7.43 -12.40
C VAL A 20 -3.23 7.66 -11.13
N CYS A 21 -3.72 8.52 -10.24
CA CYS A 21 -3.01 8.95 -9.05
C CYS A 21 -3.78 8.54 -7.79
N LEU A 22 -3.12 7.80 -6.90
CA LEU A 22 -3.65 7.40 -5.58
C LEU A 22 -2.97 8.27 -4.52
N LEU A 23 -3.34 9.56 -4.49
CA LEU A 23 -2.71 10.58 -3.65
C LEU A 23 -3.67 11.19 -2.62
N ALA A 24 -4.93 10.76 -2.61
CA ALA A 24 -5.93 11.19 -1.64
C ALA A 24 -5.90 10.32 -0.38
N VAL A 25 -6.30 10.90 0.76
CA VAL A 25 -6.57 10.13 1.97
C VAL A 25 -7.73 9.17 1.74
N HIS A 26 -7.60 7.96 2.32
CA HIS A 26 -8.65 6.95 2.29
C HIS A 26 -9.91 7.45 2.99
N ASP A 27 -11.08 7.07 2.49
CA ASP A 27 -12.35 7.63 2.96
C ASP A 27 -12.63 7.30 4.43
N ASP A 28 -12.07 6.22 4.97
CA ASP A 28 -12.16 5.87 6.41
C ASP A 28 -11.59 6.95 7.34
N ARG A 29 -10.67 7.77 6.81
CA ARG A 29 -10.03 8.87 7.52
C ARG A 29 -10.58 10.23 7.09
N ALA A 30 -11.61 10.28 6.24
CA ALA A 30 -12.17 11.54 5.74
C ALA A 30 -12.77 12.40 6.87
N ALA A 31 -13.35 11.77 7.89
CA ALA A 31 -13.91 12.47 9.06
C ALA A 31 -12.84 13.16 9.93
N ASP A 32 -11.58 12.74 9.79
CA ASP A 32 -10.46 13.28 10.54
C ASP A 32 -9.82 14.50 9.87
N LEU A 33 -10.19 14.79 8.61
CA LEU A 33 -9.72 15.98 7.92
C LEU A 33 -10.27 17.23 8.59
N ARG A 34 -9.38 18.14 8.99
CA ARG A 34 -9.75 19.43 9.60
C ARG A 34 -10.02 20.52 8.58
N THR A 35 -9.48 20.34 7.38
CA THR A 35 -9.78 21.14 6.20
C THR A 35 -9.93 20.21 5.00
N PRO A 36 -10.83 20.51 4.04
CA PRO A 36 -10.89 19.76 2.79
C PRO A 36 -9.52 19.70 2.11
N GLU A 37 -9.21 18.56 1.48
CA GLU A 37 -8.02 18.44 0.65
C GLU A 37 -8.03 19.48 -0.48
N THR A 38 -6.96 20.26 -0.57
CA THR A 38 -6.75 21.14 -1.72
C THR A 38 -5.85 20.43 -2.69
N VAL A 39 -6.31 20.25 -3.94
CA VAL A 39 -5.51 19.67 -5.01
C VAL A 39 -5.73 20.45 -6.29
N PHE A 40 -4.64 20.78 -6.99
CA PHE A 40 -4.67 21.36 -8.32
C PHE A 40 -3.52 20.84 -9.17
N THR A 41 -3.59 21.12 -10.46
CA THR A 41 -2.50 20.86 -11.41
C THR A 41 -2.03 22.15 -12.07
N MET A 42 -0.78 22.17 -12.51
CA MET A 42 -0.25 23.25 -13.33
C MET A 42 0.50 22.63 -14.53
N PRO A 43 0.04 22.86 -15.78
CA PRO A 43 -1.17 23.62 -16.15
C PRO A 43 -2.46 22.98 -15.58
N ASP A 44 -3.53 23.77 -15.51
CA ASP A 44 -4.84 23.28 -15.10
C ASP A 44 -5.33 22.26 -16.13
N VAL A 45 -5.62 21.04 -15.68
CA VAL A 45 -6.14 19.97 -16.54
C VAL A 45 -7.39 19.36 -15.92
N PRO A 46 -8.38 18.99 -16.75
CA PRO A 46 -9.57 18.30 -16.24
C PRO A 46 -9.20 17.00 -15.52
N THR A 47 -9.76 16.81 -14.32
CA THR A 47 -9.58 15.60 -13.52
C THR A 47 -10.93 14.98 -13.16
N THR A 48 -10.94 13.66 -12.98
CA THR A 48 -12.10 12.90 -12.46
C THR A 48 -11.64 11.97 -11.34
N THR A 49 -12.56 11.51 -10.50
CA THR A 49 -12.26 10.57 -9.42
C THR A 49 -13.15 9.34 -9.47
N TYR A 50 -12.64 8.21 -8.99
CA TYR A 50 -13.39 6.96 -8.80
C TYR A 50 -12.83 6.20 -7.60
N ARG A 51 -13.54 5.16 -7.14
CA ARG A 51 -13.04 4.22 -6.12
C ARG A 51 -12.63 2.92 -6.77
N ASP A 52 -11.44 2.42 -6.43
CA ASP A 52 -11.02 1.09 -6.84
C ASP A 52 -11.66 -0.02 -5.96
N MET A 53 -11.35 -1.27 -6.27
CA MET A 53 -11.85 -2.43 -5.53
C MET A 53 -11.38 -2.51 -4.07
N PHE A 54 -10.37 -1.73 -3.69
CA PHE A 54 -9.82 -1.66 -2.34
C PHE A 54 -10.31 -0.42 -1.58
N GLY A 55 -11.22 0.36 -2.17
CA GLY A 55 -11.75 1.59 -1.57
C GLY A 55 -10.89 2.84 -1.79
N ASN A 56 -9.76 2.76 -2.48
CA ASN A 56 -8.89 3.92 -2.69
C ASN A 56 -9.58 4.94 -3.60
N ARG A 57 -9.50 6.23 -3.22
CA ARG A 57 -9.94 7.34 -4.06
C ARG A 57 -8.89 7.65 -5.11
N CYS A 58 -9.10 7.16 -6.32
CA CYS A 58 -8.21 7.31 -7.46
C CYS A 58 -8.57 8.57 -8.27
N ARG A 59 -7.59 9.41 -8.59
CA ARG A 59 -7.75 10.54 -9.51
C ARG A 59 -7.24 10.19 -10.91
N ARG A 60 -8.01 10.51 -11.94
CA ARG A 60 -7.66 10.32 -13.35
C ARG A 60 -7.53 11.66 -14.05
N LEU A 61 -6.50 11.77 -14.88
CA LEU A 61 -6.27 12.93 -15.74
C LEU A 61 -5.42 12.55 -16.95
N VAL A 62 -5.31 13.46 -17.91
CA VAL A 62 -4.37 13.35 -19.03
C VAL A 62 -3.39 14.51 -18.91
N ALA A 63 -2.13 14.21 -18.59
CA ALA A 63 -1.05 15.19 -18.60
C ALA A 63 -0.78 15.62 -20.06
N PRO A 64 -0.64 16.91 -20.37
CA PRO A 64 -0.21 17.36 -21.69
C PRO A 64 1.26 16.99 -21.92
N ALA A 65 1.72 17.11 -23.16
CA ALA A 65 3.15 17.08 -23.43
C ALA A 65 3.84 18.30 -22.75
N GLY A 66 5.00 18.08 -22.16
CA GLY A 66 5.70 19.04 -21.31
C GLY A 66 5.56 18.74 -19.83
N ASP A 67 5.75 19.75 -19.00
CA ASP A 67 5.70 19.61 -17.54
C ASP A 67 4.26 19.71 -17.04
N LEU A 68 3.90 18.75 -16.19
CA LEU A 68 2.72 18.80 -15.35
C LEU A 68 3.14 18.73 -13.89
N MET A 69 2.85 19.76 -13.13
CA MET A 69 2.91 19.74 -11.67
C MET A 69 1.55 19.34 -11.10
N ILE A 70 1.57 18.44 -10.12
CA ILE A 70 0.42 18.07 -9.30
C ILE A 70 0.75 18.46 -7.87
N TRP A 71 -0.10 19.28 -7.27
CA TRP A 71 0.09 19.76 -5.91
C TRP A 71 -1.09 19.33 -5.03
N GLY A 72 -0.81 18.98 -3.78
CA GLY A 72 -1.84 18.66 -2.78
C GLY A 72 -1.42 19.06 -1.38
N ASP A 73 -2.36 19.52 -0.57
CA ASP A 73 -2.16 19.86 0.85
C ASP A 73 -3.43 19.65 1.67
N ALA A 74 -3.25 19.14 2.88
CA ALA A 74 -4.32 18.97 3.85
C ALA A 74 -3.77 18.83 5.27
N THR A 75 -4.68 18.97 6.25
CA THR A 75 -4.40 18.71 7.65
C THR A 75 -5.37 17.65 8.18
N ILE A 76 -4.83 16.57 8.72
CA ILE A 76 -5.58 15.49 9.36
C ILE A 76 -5.33 15.50 10.87
N GLU A 77 -6.35 15.17 11.65
CA GLU A 77 -6.20 14.86 13.06
C GLU A 77 -6.01 13.35 13.25
N ASP A 78 -4.94 12.98 13.93
CA ASP A 78 -4.63 11.61 14.28
C ASP A 78 -4.58 11.47 15.80
N ASP A 79 -5.20 10.45 16.37
CA ASP A 79 -5.24 10.28 17.82
C ASP A 79 -3.89 9.82 18.41
N GLY A 80 -2.94 9.44 17.55
CA GLY A 80 -1.60 9.00 17.90
C GLY A 80 -1.58 7.64 18.60
N LYS A 81 -2.69 6.90 18.60
CA LYS A 81 -2.70 5.54 19.14
C LYS A 81 -1.96 4.60 18.19
N LEU A 82 -1.34 3.59 18.78
CA LEU A 82 -0.79 2.49 18.02
C LEU A 82 -1.93 1.65 17.43
N ASP A 83 -1.62 0.92 16.36
CA ASP A 83 -2.52 -0.09 15.80
C ASP A 83 -2.97 -1.08 16.90
N GLU A 84 -4.19 -1.58 16.78
CA GLU A 84 -4.75 -2.53 17.74
C GLU A 84 -3.95 -3.84 17.70
N ILE A 85 -3.50 -4.29 18.88
CA ILE A 85 -2.84 -5.58 19.04
C ILE A 85 -3.87 -6.55 19.61
N VAL A 86 -4.17 -7.61 18.86
CA VAL A 86 -5.18 -8.61 19.23
C VAL A 86 -4.55 -10.00 19.29
N PRO A 87 -3.79 -10.34 20.36
CA PRO A 87 -3.03 -11.59 20.44
C PRO A 87 -3.90 -12.85 20.34
N ASP A 88 -5.16 -12.74 20.78
CA ASP A 88 -6.14 -13.83 20.76
C ASP A 88 -6.92 -13.91 19.43
N ALA A 89 -6.57 -13.09 18.42
CA ALA A 89 -7.22 -13.17 17.12
C ALA A 89 -6.97 -14.53 16.47
N ARG A 90 -8.06 -15.23 16.18
CA ARG A 90 -8.05 -16.56 15.57
C ARG A 90 -7.88 -16.50 14.06
N GLU A 91 -7.27 -17.54 13.50
CA GLU A 91 -7.38 -17.82 12.06
C GLU A 91 -8.80 -18.32 11.78
N VAL A 92 -9.56 -17.56 10.99
CA VAL A 92 -10.92 -17.94 10.60
C VAL A 92 -10.84 -18.90 9.41
N PRO A 93 -11.53 -20.06 9.46
CA PRO A 93 -11.58 -20.97 8.32
C PRO A 93 -12.10 -20.28 7.06
N VAL A 94 -11.57 -20.64 5.89
CA VAL A 94 -11.95 -20.01 4.61
C VAL A 94 -13.46 -20.05 4.35
N ALA A 95 -14.13 -21.13 4.76
CA ALA A 95 -15.58 -21.28 4.61
C ALA A 95 -16.42 -20.33 5.50
N GLU A 96 -15.82 -19.70 6.50
CA GLU A 96 -16.45 -18.74 7.42
C GLU A 96 -16.02 -17.29 7.13
N LEU A 97 -15.10 -17.07 6.18
CA LEU A 97 -14.63 -15.73 5.84
C LEU A 97 -15.73 -14.95 5.09
N PRO A 98 -15.87 -13.64 5.36
CA PRO A 98 -16.63 -12.74 4.52
C PRO A 98 -16.14 -12.75 3.06
N ASP A 99 -17.06 -12.58 2.11
CA ASP A 99 -16.74 -12.63 0.67
C ASP A 99 -15.69 -11.58 0.25
N ASP A 100 -15.71 -10.40 0.86
CA ASP A 100 -14.77 -9.30 0.61
C ASP A 100 -13.34 -9.61 1.10
N CYS A 101 -13.17 -10.60 1.98
CA CYS A 101 -11.87 -11.06 2.44
C CYS A 101 -11.20 -12.04 1.47
N LEU A 102 -11.98 -12.76 0.65
CA LEU A 102 -11.47 -13.83 -0.22
C LEU A 102 -10.47 -13.32 -1.27
N VAL A 103 -10.60 -12.06 -1.69
CA VAL A 103 -9.68 -11.44 -2.65
C VAL A 103 -8.24 -11.37 -2.13
N TYR A 104 -8.05 -11.27 -0.81
CA TYR A 104 -6.74 -11.17 -0.17
C TYR A 104 -6.07 -12.54 0.05
N LEU A 105 -6.77 -13.65 -0.22
CA LEU A 105 -6.19 -15.00 -0.21
C LEU A 105 -5.51 -15.36 -1.55
N MET A 106 -5.72 -14.54 -2.59
CA MET A 106 -5.23 -14.80 -3.94
C MET A 106 -3.82 -14.23 -4.12
N GLY A 107 -3.01 -14.92 -4.93
CA GLY A 107 -1.75 -14.37 -5.40
C GLY A 107 -1.97 -13.10 -6.23
N SER A 108 -1.04 -12.17 -6.13
CA SER A 108 -1.06 -10.90 -6.87
C SER A 108 0.19 -10.76 -7.74
N ARG A 109 0.25 -9.71 -8.58
CA ARG A 109 1.43 -9.40 -9.41
C ARG A 109 2.73 -9.37 -8.58
N TYR A 110 2.63 -8.90 -7.35
CA TYR A 110 3.78 -8.67 -6.49
C TYR A 110 3.94 -9.75 -5.40
N CYS A 111 2.92 -10.56 -5.16
CA CYS A 111 2.94 -11.65 -4.17
C CYS A 111 2.65 -12.99 -4.86
N GLU A 112 3.70 -13.67 -5.32
CA GLU A 112 3.59 -14.97 -6.00
C GLU A 112 3.44 -16.09 -4.96
N THR A 113 2.21 -16.28 -4.47
CA THR A 113 1.90 -17.27 -3.42
C THR A 113 2.31 -18.68 -3.83
N ASP A 114 2.17 -19.05 -5.10
CA ASP A 114 2.57 -20.35 -5.66
C ASP A 114 4.07 -20.63 -5.48
N ARG A 115 4.93 -19.61 -5.56
CA ARG A 115 6.38 -19.75 -5.43
C ARG A 115 6.87 -19.76 -3.98
N LEU A 116 6.12 -19.13 -3.07
CA LEU A 116 6.49 -19.01 -1.66
C LEU A 116 5.74 -19.97 -0.74
N SER A 117 4.69 -20.64 -1.21
CA SER A 117 3.81 -21.49 -0.39
C SER A 117 4.57 -22.57 0.39
N GLN A 118 5.43 -23.34 -0.29
CA GLN A 118 6.18 -24.41 0.39
C GLN A 118 7.14 -23.84 1.43
N THR A 119 7.85 -22.76 1.11
CA THR A 119 8.75 -22.08 2.04
C THR A 119 7.99 -21.56 3.26
N ALA A 120 6.84 -20.92 3.06
CA ALA A 120 5.99 -20.44 4.15
C ALA A 120 5.49 -21.60 5.03
N TRP A 121 5.11 -22.72 4.41
CA TRP A 121 4.70 -23.93 5.13
C TRP A 121 5.82 -24.51 5.99
N ASP A 122 7.01 -24.66 5.41
CA ASP A 122 8.18 -25.23 6.10
C ASP A 122 8.61 -24.35 7.28
N MET A 123 8.49 -23.03 7.14
CA MET A 123 8.92 -22.06 8.16
C MET A 123 7.87 -21.82 9.25
N PHE A 124 6.59 -21.72 8.88
CA PHE A 124 5.54 -21.20 9.77
C PHE A 124 4.35 -22.17 9.95
N GLY A 125 4.34 -23.31 9.27
CA GLY A 125 3.23 -24.28 9.34
C GLY A 125 3.02 -24.87 10.74
N ASN A 126 4.08 -24.93 11.56
CA ASN A 126 4.02 -25.41 12.95
C ASN A 126 3.78 -24.28 13.97
N THR A 127 3.71 -23.01 13.54
CA THR A 127 3.41 -21.89 14.43
C THR A 127 1.91 -21.89 14.78
N PRO A 128 1.53 -21.55 16.04
CA PRO A 128 0.12 -21.45 16.42
C PRO A 128 -0.66 -20.55 15.45
N PRO A 129 -1.82 -21.00 14.92
CA PRO A 129 -2.61 -20.23 13.98
C PRO A 129 -3.14 -18.94 14.60
N GLY A 130 -3.50 -17.97 13.74
CA GLY A 130 -4.00 -16.66 14.15
C GLY A 130 -2.88 -15.62 14.30
N TRP A 131 -3.07 -14.66 15.22
CA TRP A 131 -2.17 -13.52 15.40
C TRP A 131 -0.70 -13.92 15.55
N GLY A 132 -0.43 -14.96 16.34
CA GLY A 132 0.94 -15.42 16.61
C GLY A 132 1.70 -15.82 15.35
N ARG A 133 1.02 -16.41 14.35
CA ARG A 133 1.63 -16.76 13.06
C ARG A 133 1.96 -15.52 12.24
N VAL A 134 1.06 -14.54 12.20
CA VAL A 134 1.28 -13.26 11.51
C VAL A 134 2.46 -12.51 12.14
N GLN A 135 2.53 -12.47 13.47
CA GLN A 135 3.66 -11.84 14.17
C GLN A 135 4.98 -12.55 13.86
N ALA A 136 5.02 -13.89 13.86
CA ALA A 136 6.23 -14.64 13.53
C ALA A 136 6.72 -14.38 12.09
N ILE A 137 5.79 -14.24 11.13
CA ILE A 137 6.12 -13.84 9.75
C ILE A 137 6.66 -12.41 9.72
N CYS A 138 6.02 -11.46 10.40
CA CYS A 138 6.50 -10.07 10.49
C CYS A 138 7.91 -9.99 11.08
N ASP A 139 8.17 -10.71 12.17
CA ASP A 139 9.46 -10.75 12.83
C ASP A 139 10.54 -11.35 11.92
N PHE A 140 10.21 -12.43 11.21
CA PHE A 140 11.11 -13.01 10.21
C PHE A 140 11.45 -12.01 9.12
N VAL A 141 10.45 -11.37 8.51
CA VAL A 141 10.66 -10.39 7.43
C VAL A 141 11.53 -9.23 7.90
N ASN A 142 11.29 -8.69 9.10
CA ASN A 142 12.10 -7.63 9.70
C ASN A 142 13.56 -8.04 9.94
N GLY A 143 13.81 -9.31 10.29
CA GLY A 143 15.16 -9.85 10.47
C GLY A 143 15.85 -10.29 9.17
N HIS A 144 15.08 -10.65 8.14
CA HIS A 144 15.57 -11.23 6.90
C HIS A 144 15.81 -10.21 5.79
N ILE A 145 15.01 -9.14 5.76
CA ILE A 145 15.06 -8.11 4.72
C ILE A 145 15.78 -6.86 5.23
N LYS A 146 16.89 -6.50 4.57
CA LYS A 146 17.56 -5.22 4.77
C LYS A 146 16.84 -4.12 3.99
N PHE A 147 16.57 -3.00 4.65
CA PHE A 147 16.04 -1.81 3.99
C PHE A 147 17.13 -1.04 3.22
N ASP A 148 16.90 -0.73 1.94
CA ASP A 148 17.83 0.03 1.10
C ASP A 148 17.09 0.88 0.04
N TYR A 149 17.12 2.20 0.21
CA TYR A 149 16.51 3.16 -0.74
C TYR A 149 17.12 3.08 -2.14
N MET A 150 18.43 2.84 -2.25
CA MET A 150 19.13 2.87 -3.53
C MET A 150 18.83 1.65 -4.40
N GLN A 151 18.19 0.63 -3.84
CA GLN A 151 17.79 -0.58 -4.54
C GLN A 151 16.29 -0.62 -4.86
N ALA A 152 15.56 0.49 -4.70
CA ALA A 152 14.14 0.55 -5.04
C ALA A 152 13.91 0.31 -6.55
N ARG A 153 12.98 -0.60 -6.87
CA ARG A 153 12.49 -0.83 -8.23
C ARG A 153 11.04 -1.30 -8.18
N SER A 154 10.20 -0.77 -9.08
CA SER A 154 8.76 -1.06 -9.18
C SER A 154 8.44 -2.48 -9.68
N THR A 155 9.46 -3.25 -10.05
CA THR A 155 9.33 -4.63 -10.51
C THR A 155 9.63 -5.65 -9.44
N ARG A 156 10.10 -5.25 -8.25
CA ARG A 156 10.49 -6.20 -7.21
C ARG A 156 9.27 -6.91 -6.63
N THR A 157 9.29 -8.24 -6.64
CA THR A 157 8.24 -9.08 -6.05
C THR A 157 8.61 -9.61 -4.66
N ALA A 158 7.65 -10.21 -3.94
CA ALA A 158 7.90 -10.90 -2.68
C ALA A 158 8.97 -11.98 -2.87
N PHE A 159 8.82 -12.82 -3.90
CA PHE A 159 9.78 -13.89 -4.14
C PHE A 159 11.20 -13.36 -4.35
N GLU A 160 11.37 -12.28 -5.12
CA GLU A 160 12.67 -11.64 -5.30
C GLU A 160 13.21 -11.05 -4.00
N ALA A 161 12.37 -10.35 -3.22
CA ALA A 161 12.77 -9.78 -1.94
C ALA A 161 13.25 -10.84 -0.93
N PHE A 162 12.59 -12.00 -0.91
CA PHE A 162 13.00 -13.14 -0.07
C PHE A 162 14.41 -13.63 -0.42
N HIS A 163 14.76 -13.68 -1.70
CA HIS A 163 16.07 -14.19 -2.15
C HIS A 163 17.16 -13.11 -2.07
N GLU A 164 16.85 -11.89 -2.50
CA GLU A 164 17.79 -10.76 -2.51
C GLU A 164 18.07 -10.23 -1.09
N ARG A 165 17.17 -10.48 -0.12
CA ARG A 165 17.26 -10.00 1.27
C ARG A 165 17.40 -8.49 1.39
N VAL A 166 16.92 -7.77 0.39
CA VAL A 166 16.92 -6.32 0.35
C VAL A 166 15.61 -5.82 -0.22
N ALA A 167 15.11 -4.74 0.34
CA ALA A 167 13.87 -4.15 -0.12
C ALA A 167 13.80 -2.66 0.16
N SER A 168 12.88 -2.00 -0.56
CA SER A 168 12.48 -0.61 -0.29
C SER A 168 11.09 -0.60 0.33
N ALA A 169 10.58 0.59 0.68
CA ALA A 169 9.31 0.74 1.40
C ALA A 169 8.11 0.09 0.67
N GLU A 170 8.11 0.09 -0.66
CA GLU A 170 7.04 -0.50 -1.48
C GLU A 170 6.97 -2.03 -1.32
N THR A 171 8.12 -2.69 -1.24
CA THR A 171 8.22 -4.14 -1.16
C THR A 171 7.86 -4.69 0.22
N MET A 172 8.07 -3.89 1.29
CA MET A 172 7.72 -4.29 2.65
C MET A 172 6.20 -4.40 2.88
N ARG A 173 5.39 -3.71 2.05
CA ARG A 173 3.92 -3.81 2.08
C ARG A 173 3.38 -5.08 1.45
N ILE A 174 4.18 -5.82 0.67
CA ILE A 174 3.75 -7.06 0.01
C ILE A 174 3.70 -8.23 1.00
N TRP A 175 4.46 -8.14 2.10
CA TRP A 175 4.61 -9.18 3.11
C TRP A 175 3.74 -9.01 4.35
N ARG A 176 3.02 -7.88 4.44
CA ARG A 176 2.03 -7.59 5.49
C ARG A 176 0.64 -7.80 4.94
#